data_AF-A0A4D4L6U9-F1
#
_entry.id   AF-A0A4D4L6U9-F1
#
_cell.length_a   1.000
_cell.length_b   1.000
_cell.length_c   1.000
_cell.angle_alpha   90.00
_cell.angle_beta   90.00
_cell.angle_gamma   90.00
#
_symmetry.space_group_name_H-M   'P 1'
#
loop_
_entity.id
_entity.type
_entity.pdbx_description
1 polymer ?
#
loop_
_entity_poly.entity_id
_entity_poly.type
_entity_poly.pdbx_seq_one_letter_code
_entity_poly.pdbx_strand_id
1 'polypeptide(L)'
;MIRMDDPAVVSVQRFWQELGLPGLIDVHTHFMPQRVLDKVWAFFDAVEPRWHITYREEEDERLATLRAFGVRAFTAMLYPHKPDMARWLNGWAADFAARTPDCLHTSTFFPEPGVEGYVRAALEGGARVFKAHVQVGAYDPGTRCSTRCGACSPRAGRPSSSTAARGPSRASTPDRSRWGGCWPVILGCA
;
A
#
# COMPACT_ATOMS: atom_id res chain seq x y z
N MET A 1 -9.67 14.38 15.77
CA MET A 1 -8.59 14.12 16.75
C MET A 1 -8.93 12.97 17.70
N ILE A 2 -8.38 11.79 17.43
CA ILE A 2 -8.41 10.64 18.35
C ILE A 2 -7.59 10.99 19.59
N ARG A 3 -8.16 10.79 20.78
CA ARG A 3 -7.46 11.02 22.04
C ARG A 3 -6.71 9.76 22.48
N MET A 4 -5.64 9.91 23.26
CA MET A 4 -4.83 8.78 23.74
C MET A 4 -5.63 7.82 24.66
N ASP A 5 -6.73 8.29 25.24
CA ASP A 5 -7.67 7.54 26.07
C ASP A 5 -8.81 6.89 25.27
N ASP A 6 -8.80 6.97 23.94
CA ASP A 6 -9.75 6.26 23.09
C ASP A 6 -9.72 4.75 23.41
N PRO A 7 -10.87 4.11 23.70
CA PRO A 7 -10.93 2.70 24.06
C PRO A 7 -10.26 1.76 23.04
N ALA A 8 -10.30 2.09 21.75
CA ALA A 8 -9.63 1.32 20.71
C ALA A 8 -8.10 1.43 20.83
N VAL A 9 -7.58 2.64 21.07
CA VAL A 9 -6.14 2.87 21.30
C VAL A 9 -5.66 2.09 22.50
N VAL A 10 -6.37 2.19 23.63
CA VAL A 10 -6.02 1.48 24.86
C VAL A 10 -6.04 -0.04 24.65
N SER A 11 -7.04 -0.56 23.94
CA SER A 11 -7.16 -2.00 23.67
C SER A 11 -5.99 -2.53 22.82
N VAL A 12 -5.63 -1.82 21.75
CA VAL A 12 -4.50 -2.22 20.89
C VAL A 12 -3.17 -2.10 21.62
N GLN A 13 -2.98 -1.04 22.43
CA GLN A 13 -1.78 -0.88 23.24
C GLN A 13 -1.58 -2.04 24.22
N ARG A 14 -2.63 -2.39 24.97
CA ARG A 14 -2.57 -3.54 25.89
C ARG A 14 -2.19 -4.82 25.18
N PHE A 15 -2.79 -5.08 24.03
CA PHE A 15 -2.52 -6.29 23.25
C PHE A 15 -1.03 -6.50 22.96
N TRP A 16 -0.32 -5.51 22.41
CA TRP A 16 1.10 -5.70 22.10
C TRP A 16 2.02 -5.61 23.34
N GLN A 17 1.60 -4.87 24.37
CA GLN A 17 2.33 -4.77 25.63
C GLN A 17 2.30 -6.08 26.42
N GLU A 18 1.15 -6.75 26.49
CA GLU A 18 0.99 -8.06 27.13
C GLU A 18 1.83 -9.15 26.44
N LEU A 19 2.07 -9.01 25.13
CA LEU A 19 2.99 -9.85 24.36
C LEU A 19 4.47 -9.50 24.57
N GLY A 20 4.78 -8.46 25.34
CA GLY A 20 6.16 -7.99 25.57
C GLY A 20 6.83 -7.40 24.32
N LEU A 21 6.04 -6.95 23.34
CA LEU A 21 6.56 -6.39 22.10
C LEU A 21 6.95 -4.90 22.27
N PRO A 22 7.88 -4.37 21.46
CA PRO A 22 8.27 -2.95 21.52
C PRO A 22 7.29 -1.99 20.81
N GLY A 23 6.32 -2.54 20.08
CA GLY A 23 5.32 -1.82 19.29
C GLY A 23 4.90 -2.62 18.04
N LEU A 24 4.21 -1.95 17.13
CA LEU A 24 3.64 -2.56 15.92
C LEU A 24 4.34 -2.09 14.64
N ILE A 25 4.31 -2.92 13.60
CA ILE A 25 4.63 -2.53 12.23
C ILE A 25 3.36 -2.71 11.39
N ASP A 26 2.89 -1.64 10.76
CA ASP A 26 1.74 -1.72 9.85
C ASP A 26 2.20 -1.84 8.39
N VAL A 27 2.10 -3.06 7.87
CA VAL A 27 2.53 -3.39 6.50
C VAL A 27 1.53 -2.98 5.43
N HIS A 28 0.37 -2.43 5.78
CA HIS A 28 -0.65 -2.06 4.80
C HIS A 28 -1.46 -0.85 5.27
N THR A 29 -0.85 0.34 5.18
CA THR A 29 -1.59 1.61 5.29
C THR A 29 -1.69 2.30 3.94
N HIS A 30 -2.70 3.15 3.75
CA HIS A 30 -2.89 3.91 2.53
C HIS A 30 -2.65 5.41 2.77
N PHE A 31 -1.49 5.88 2.36
CA PHE A 31 -1.19 7.30 2.16
C PHE A 31 -0.89 7.53 0.69
N MET A 32 -1.42 8.62 0.14
CA MET A 32 -1.33 8.98 -1.27
C MET A 32 -1.60 10.47 -1.43
N PRO A 33 -1.28 11.09 -2.58
CA PRO A 33 -1.63 12.48 -2.84
C PRO A 33 -3.12 12.73 -2.63
N GLN A 34 -3.50 13.85 -1.98
CA GLN A 34 -4.89 14.14 -1.59
C GLN A 34 -5.89 13.97 -2.74
N ARG A 35 -5.56 14.49 -3.92
CA ARG A 35 -6.40 14.34 -5.14
C ARG A 35 -6.70 12.89 -5.54
N VAL A 36 -5.84 11.94 -5.19
CA VAL A 36 -6.07 10.50 -5.42
C VAL A 36 -6.96 9.96 -4.32
N LEU A 37 -6.67 10.32 -3.06
CA LEU A 37 -7.45 9.91 -1.90
C LEU A 37 -8.92 10.35 -2.03
N ASP A 38 -9.18 11.58 -2.48
CA ASP A 38 -10.53 12.09 -2.73
C ASP A 38 -11.29 11.25 -3.75
N LYS A 39 -10.62 10.81 -4.82
CA LYS A 39 -11.22 9.94 -5.85
C LYS A 39 -11.50 8.54 -5.32
N VAL A 40 -10.63 8.04 -4.46
CA VAL A 40 -10.80 6.74 -3.80
C VAL A 40 -12.01 6.80 -2.86
N TRP A 41 -12.11 7.86 -2.05
CA TRP A 41 -13.26 8.09 -1.19
C TRP A 41 -14.56 8.21 -1.99
N ALA A 42 -14.57 9.01 -3.05
CA ALA A 42 -15.71 9.14 -3.95
C ALA A 42 -16.13 7.81 -4.59
N PHE A 43 -15.16 6.94 -4.94
CA PHE A 43 -15.47 5.59 -5.42
C PHE A 43 -16.19 4.77 -4.36
N PHE A 44 -15.68 4.72 -3.13
CA PHE A 44 -16.27 3.94 -2.04
C PHE A 44 -17.62 4.49 -1.55
N ASP A 45 -17.85 5.80 -1.70
CA ASP A 45 -19.15 6.44 -1.46
C ASP A 45 -20.21 6.05 -2.50
N ALA A 46 -19.78 5.65 -3.70
CA ALA A 46 -20.64 5.34 -4.85
C ALA A 46 -20.84 3.84 -5.14
N VAL A 47 -20.19 2.94 -4.40
CA VAL A 47 -20.43 1.49 -4.48
C VAL A 47 -21.53 1.06 -3.52
N GLU A 48 -22.23 -0.03 -3.84
CA GLU A 48 -23.27 -0.62 -2.98
C GLU A 48 -22.95 -2.09 -2.65
N PRO A 49 -23.05 -2.51 -1.36
CA PRO A 49 -23.29 -1.65 -0.20
C PRO A 49 -22.13 -0.67 0.03
N ARG A 50 -22.45 0.55 0.47
CA ARG A 50 -21.45 1.59 0.72
C ARG A 50 -20.39 1.13 1.70
N TRP A 51 -19.13 1.35 1.32
CA TRP A 51 -18.00 1.14 2.22
C TRP A 51 -17.66 2.46 2.92
N HIS A 52 -18.06 2.59 4.16
CA HIS A 52 -17.87 3.83 4.93
C HIS A 52 -16.41 3.94 5.39
N ILE A 53 -15.63 4.77 4.69
CA ILE A 53 -14.28 5.13 5.13
C ILE A 53 -14.39 6.14 6.26
N THR A 54 -14.04 5.71 7.46
CA THR A 54 -14.15 6.49 8.70
C THR A 54 -12.97 7.41 8.94
N TYR A 55 -11.79 7.11 8.38
CA TYR A 55 -10.54 7.84 8.61
C TYR A 55 -10.31 8.97 7.58
N ARG A 56 -11.23 9.94 7.50
CA ARG A 56 -11.12 11.06 6.54
C ARG A 56 -10.39 12.29 7.10
N GLU A 57 -9.60 12.10 8.16
CA GLU A 57 -8.84 13.16 8.77
C GLU A 57 -7.63 13.57 7.92
N GLU A 58 -7.10 14.75 8.21
CA GLU A 58 -5.87 15.27 7.62
C GLU A 58 -4.69 14.30 7.81
N GLU A 59 -3.68 14.39 6.92
CA GLU A 59 -2.50 13.51 6.94
C GLU A 59 -1.87 13.39 8.34
N ASP A 60 -1.69 14.52 9.03
CA ASP A 60 -1.09 14.57 10.36
C ASP A 60 -1.93 13.88 11.44
N GLU A 61 -3.26 13.95 11.36
CA GLU A 61 -4.16 13.27 12.31
C GLU A 61 -4.13 11.74 12.10
N ARG A 62 -4.07 11.30 10.84
CA ARG A 62 -3.91 9.88 10.51
C ARG A 62 -2.56 9.33 10.97
N LEU A 63 -1.48 10.12 10.83
CA LEU A 63 -0.16 9.78 11.36
C LEU A 63 -0.15 9.72 12.90
N ALA A 64 -0.77 10.69 13.57
CA ALA A 64 -0.91 10.70 15.02
C ALA A 64 -1.67 9.48 15.52
N THR A 65 -2.71 9.05 14.79
CA THR A 65 -3.49 7.86 15.10
C THR A 65 -2.64 6.58 15.04
N LEU A 66 -1.83 6.39 13.99
CA LEU A 66 -0.91 5.25 13.92
C LEU A 66 0.07 5.23 15.11
N ARG A 67 0.65 6.39 15.43
CA ARG A 67 1.57 6.53 16.58
C ARG A 67 0.87 6.22 17.90
N ALA A 68 -0.39 6.65 18.06
CA ALA A 68 -1.20 6.37 19.25
C ALA A 68 -1.43 4.87 19.44
N PHE A 69 -1.68 4.12 18.36
CA PHE A 69 -1.77 2.64 18.44
C PHE A 69 -0.44 1.95 18.82
N GLY A 70 0.68 2.67 18.81
CA GLY A 70 2.02 2.11 19.07
C GLY A 70 2.71 1.61 17.80
N VAL A 71 2.27 2.04 16.62
CA VAL A 71 2.95 1.75 15.35
C VAL A 71 4.27 2.50 15.30
N ARG A 72 5.37 1.76 15.10
CA ARG A 72 6.75 2.26 15.04
C ARG A 72 7.26 2.42 13.62
N ALA A 73 6.75 1.61 12.71
CA ALA A 73 7.02 1.70 11.29
C ALA A 73 5.78 1.31 10.49
N PHE A 74 5.54 1.96 9.36
CA PHE A 74 4.45 1.60 8.47
C PHE A 74 4.82 1.81 7.01
N THR A 75 3.91 1.45 6.11
CA THR A 75 4.12 1.56 4.66
C THR A 75 3.00 2.35 3.99
N ALA A 76 3.32 3.18 3.01
CA ALA A 76 2.33 3.90 2.19
C ALA A 76 1.97 3.12 0.90
N MET A 77 0.87 2.38 0.90
CA MET A 77 0.47 1.50 -0.20
C MET A 77 -0.18 2.29 -1.36
N LEU A 78 0.63 2.54 -2.39
CA LEU A 78 0.24 3.18 -3.64
C LEU A 78 -0.22 2.16 -4.69
N TYR A 79 -1.17 2.54 -5.54
CA TYR A 79 -1.66 1.68 -6.62
C TYR A 79 -1.95 2.47 -7.91
N PRO A 80 -1.08 2.39 -8.92
CA PRO A 80 -1.38 2.91 -10.25
C PRO A 80 -2.43 2.01 -10.92
N HIS A 81 -3.46 2.61 -11.52
CA HIS A 81 -4.52 1.90 -12.25
C HIS A 81 -4.42 2.04 -13.77
N LYS A 82 -3.40 2.77 -14.26
CA LYS A 82 -3.15 3.01 -15.68
C LYS A 82 -1.69 3.43 -15.92
N PRO A 83 -1.22 3.41 -17.18
CA PRO A 83 0.10 3.91 -17.54
C PRO A 83 0.39 5.35 -17.09
N ASP A 84 1.68 5.66 -16.99
CA ASP A 84 2.29 6.94 -16.64
C ASP A 84 2.05 7.43 -15.20
N MET A 85 1.29 6.66 -14.39
CA MET A 85 1.02 7.02 -12.99
C MET A 85 2.14 6.61 -12.03
N ALA A 86 2.78 5.45 -12.27
CA ALA A 86 3.69 4.85 -11.30
C ALA A 86 4.88 5.75 -10.96
N ARG A 87 5.51 6.37 -11.97
CA ARG A 87 6.65 7.27 -11.77
C ARG A 87 6.32 8.46 -10.88
N TRP A 88 5.18 9.11 -11.13
CA TRP A 88 4.73 10.24 -10.33
C TRP A 88 4.42 9.83 -8.88
N LEU A 89 3.74 8.68 -8.70
CA LEU A 89 3.45 8.15 -7.38
C LEU A 89 4.72 7.78 -6.60
N ASN A 90 5.74 7.23 -7.26
CA ASN A 90 7.03 6.91 -6.64
C ASN A 90 7.76 8.19 -6.17
N GLY A 91 7.71 9.26 -6.96
CA GLY A 91 8.25 10.56 -6.52
C GLY A 91 7.55 11.07 -5.26
N TRP A 92 6.22 11.03 -5.24
CA TRP A 92 5.45 11.42 -4.06
C TRP A 92 5.77 10.56 -2.83
N ALA A 93 5.94 9.24 -2.99
CA ALA A 93 6.27 8.35 -1.86
C ALA A 93 7.68 8.58 -1.32
N ALA A 94 8.65 8.89 -2.18
CA ALA A 94 9.98 9.30 -1.75
C ALA A 94 9.91 10.56 -0.88
N ASP A 95 9.17 11.58 -1.33
CA ASP A 95 8.96 12.82 -0.58
C ASP A 95 8.20 12.56 0.74
N PHE A 96 7.26 11.61 0.75
CA PHE A 96 6.50 11.25 1.95
C PHE A 96 7.37 10.54 2.98
N ALA A 97 8.18 9.57 2.57
CA ALA A 97 9.12 8.90 3.45
C ALA A 97 10.19 9.86 4.00
N ALA A 98 10.63 10.84 3.19
CA ALA A 98 11.60 11.85 3.63
C ALA A 98 11.06 12.77 4.74
N ARG A 99 9.77 13.15 4.68
CA ARG A 99 9.13 14.01 5.70
C ARG A 99 8.46 13.24 6.85
N THR A 100 8.29 11.93 6.71
CA THR A 100 7.63 11.04 7.68
C THR A 100 8.54 9.87 8.02
N PRO A 101 9.46 10.02 8.99
CA PRO A 101 10.48 9.01 9.30
C PRO A 101 9.95 7.62 9.69
N ASP A 102 8.72 7.56 10.22
CA ASP A 102 8.06 6.30 10.60
C ASP A 102 7.53 5.53 9.36
N CYS A 103 7.46 6.16 8.18
CA CYS A 103 7.05 5.52 6.94
C CYS A 103 8.27 4.93 6.22
N LEU A 104 8.25 3.62 5.96
CA LEU A 104 9.19 3.00 5.06
C LEU A 104 9.03 3.58 3.65
N HIS A 105 10.14 3.78 2.95
CA HIS A 105 10.13 4.23 1.56
C HIS A 105 9.49 3.16 0.66
N THR A 106 8.19 3.31 0.42
CA THR A 106 7.43 2.46 -0.50
C THR A 106 7.58 2.95 -1.93
N SER A 107 7.55 2.04 -2.89
CA SER A 107 7.36 2.34 -4.31
C SER A 107 6.32 1.41 -4.94
N THR A 108 5.98 1.66 -6.19
CA THR A 108 5.03 0.87 -6.98
C THR A 108 5.50 0.79 -8.43
N PHE A 109 4.83 -0.05 -9.21
CA PHE A 109 5.05 -0.16 -10.65
C PHE A 109 3.75 -0.50 -11.37
N PHE A 110 3.73 -0.18 -12.66
CA PHE A 110 2.67 -0.55 -13.57
C PHE A 110 3.30 -1.24 -14.81
N PRO A 111 2.75 -2.35 -15.33
CA PRO A 111 3.30 -3.01 -16.51
C PRO A 111 3.16 -2.14 -17.76
N GLU A 112 4.21 -1.37 -18.05
CA GLU A 112 4.26 -0.43 -19.17
C GLU A 112 5.68 -0.33 -19.76
N PRO A 113 5.83 0.18 -20.99
CA PRO A 113 7.14 0.50 -21.53
C PRO A 113 7.93 1.42 -20.59
N GLY A 114 9.17 1.04 -20.28
CA GLY A 114 10.04 1.81 -19.38
C GLY A 114 9.88 1.52 -17.89
N VAL A 115 9.03 0.56 -17.49
CA VAL A 115 8.86 0.12 -16.09
C VAL A 115 10.18 -0.19 -15.38
N GLU A 116 11.10 -0.87 -16.06
CA GLU A 116 12.41 -1.25 -15.50
C GLU A 116 13.23 -0.02 -15.06
N GLY A 117 13.11 1.10 -15.78
CA GLY A 117 13.88 2.30 -15.52
C GLY A 117 13.48 2.98 -14.21
N TYR A 118 12.18 3.14 -13.95
CA TYR A 118 11.74 3.76 -12.70
C TYR A 118 11.77 2.78 -11.52
N VAL A 119 11.66 1.48 -11.73
CA VAL A 119 11.86 0.49 -10.65
C VAL A 119 13.31 0.51 -10.19
N ARG A 120 14.27 0.55 -11.13
CA ARG A 120 15.70 0.71 -10.80
C ARG A 120 15.95 2.01 -10.04
N ALA A 121 15.45 3.14 -10.54
CA ALA A 121 15.63 4.43 -9.88
C ALA A 121 15.04 4.46 -8.47
N ALA A 122 13.89 3.81 -8.25
CA ALA A 122 13.30 3.69 -6.91
C ALA A 122 14.16 2.84 -5.96
N LEU A 123 14.70 1.71 -6.43
CA LEU A 123 15.62 0.87 -5.65
C LEU A 123 16.90 1.63 -5.28
N GLU A 124 17.52 2.31 -6.25
CA GLU A 124 18.70 3.17 -6.04
C GLU A 124 18.40 4.34 -5.10
N GLY A 125 17.18 4.88 -5.15
CA GLY A 125 16.65 5.88 -4.23
C GLY A 125 16.28 5.35 -2.84
N GLY A 126 16.52 4.07 -2.55
CA GLY A 126 16.34 3.48 -1.23
C GLY A 126 14.93 2.96 -0.93
N ALA A 127 14.11 2.70 -1.96
CA ALA A 127 12.82 2.05 -1.76
C ALA A 127 13.02 0.68 -1.09
N ARG A 128 12.30 0.44 0.01
CA ARG A 128 12.38 -0.78 0.83
C ARG A 128 11.24 -1.75 0.57
N VAL A 129 10.17 -1.29 -0.06
CA VAL A 129 8.99 -2.11 -0.31
C VAL A 129 8.30 -1.66 -1.58
N PHE A 130 7.86 -2.61 -2.39
CA PHE A 130 7.03 -2.36 -3.57
C PHE A 130 5.62 -2.87 -3.36
N LYS A 131 4.63 -2.08 -3.76
CA LYS A 131 3.23 -2.52 -3.84
C LYS A 131 2.80 -2.68 -5.29
N ALA A 132 2.23 -3.82 -5.61
CA ALA A 132 1.56 -4.11 -6.87
C ALA A 132 0.08 -4.46 -6.61
N HIS A 133 -0.84 -3.69 -7.16
CA HIS A 133 -2.28 -3.93 -7.02
C HIS A 133 -2.86 -4.53 -8.30
N VAL A 134 -2.77 -5.85 -8.44
CA VAL A 134 -3.14 -6.58 -9.67
C VAL A 134 -4.59 -6.35 -10.12
N GLN A 135 -5.56 -6.32 -9.19
CA GLN A 135 -6.98 -6.12 -9.54
C GLN A 135 -7.26 -4.70 -10.06
N VAL A 136 -6.78 -3.67 -9.35
CA VAL A 136 -6.99 -2.26 -9.73
C VAL A 136 -6.17 -1.89 -10.97
N GLY A 137 -4.97 -2.46 -11.09
CA GLY A 137 -4.14 -2.30 -12.28
C GLY A 137 -4.62 -3.12 -13.48
N ALA A 138 -5.53 -4.07 -13.29
CA ALA A 138 -6.09 -4.94 -14.31
C ALA A 138 -5.02 -5.62 -15.20
N TYR A 139 -3.93 -6.09 -14.58
CA TYR A 139 -2.85 -6.80 -15.26
C TYR A 139 -2.57 -8.16 -14.62
N ASP A 140 -2.10 -9.10 -15.45
CA ASP A 140 -1.69 -10.42 -15.01
C ASP A 140 -0.24 -10.36 -14.44
N PRO A 141 -0.03 -10.67 -13.15
CA PRO A 141 1.30 -10.67 -12.53
C PRO A 141 2.24 -11.74 -13.09
N GLY A 142 1.72 -12.75 -13.79
CA GLY A 142 2.50 -13.78 -14.49
C GLY A 142 3.08 -13.32 -15.83
N THR A 143 2.71 -12.13 -16.33
CA THR A 143 3.20 -11.64 -17.62
C THR A 143 4.69 -11.30 -17.60
N ARG A 144 5.36 -11.48 -18.75
CA ARG A 144 6.80 -11.24 -18.92
C ARG A 144 7.26 -9.83 -18.53
N CYS A 145 6.38 -8.83 -18.63
CA CYS A 145 6.66 -7.46 -18.20
C CYS A 145 6.83 -7.36 -16.68
N SER A 146 6.01 -8.08 -15.90
CA SER A 146 6.11 -8.14 -14.43
C SER A 146 7.30 -8.98 -13.93
N THR A 147 7.83 -9.91 -14.74
CA THR A 147 9.02 -10.70 -14.38
C THR A 147 10.33 -10.01 -14.73
N ARG A 148 10.35 -9.13 -15.74
CA ARG A 148 11.55 -8.35 -16.11
C ARG A 148 11.86 -7.18 -15.20
N CYS A 149 10.85 -6.59 -14.54
CA CYS A 149 11.06 -5.46 -13.63
C CYS A 149 11.84 -5.83 -12.35
N GLY A 150 12.18 -7.09 -12.11
CA GLY A 150 12.98 -7.55 -10.97
C GLY A 150 12.26 -7.49 -9.62
N ALA A 151 11.22 -6.67 -9.49
CA ALA A 151 10.40 -6.55 -8.29
C ALA A 151 9.74 -7.90 -7.90
N CYS A 152 9.37 -8.72 -8.90
CA CYS A 152 8.81 -10.06 -8.68
C CYS A 152 9.86 -11.20 -8.74
N SER A 153 11.17 -10.89 -8.86
CA SER A 153 12.20 -11.93 -9.00
C SER A 153 12.79 -12.32 -7.63
N PRO A 154 12.72 -13.59 -7.22
CA PRO A 154 13.41 -14.07 -6.02
C PRO A 154 14.89 -14.23 -6.35
N ARG A 155 15.65 -13.14 -6.44
CA ARG A 155 17.11 -13.22 -6.53
C ARG A 155 17.75 -12.61 -5.29
N ALA A 156 18.50 -13.47 -4.60
CA ALA A 156 19.24 -13.28 -3.35
C ALA A 156 18.39 -13.24 -2.08
N GLY A 157 17.92 -14.39 -1.57
CA GLY A 157 17.70 -14.67 -0.14
C GLY A 157 16.81 -13.70 0.67
N ARG A 158 15.96 -12.91 0.02
CA ARG A 158 15.23 -11.79 0.64
C ARG A 158 13.72 -12.10 0.70
N PRO A 159 13.05 -11.88 1.85
CA PRO A 159 11.65 -12.26 2.02
C PRO A 159 10.71 -11.35 1.20
N SER A 160 9.84 -11.98 0.41
CA SER A 160 8.69 -11.36 -0.24
C SER A 160 7.41 -11.72 0.52
N SER A 161 6.59 -10.74 0.92
CA SER A 161 5.35 -10.99 1.68
C SER A 161 4.12 -10.60 0.87
N SER A 162 3.38 -11.55 0.29
CA SER A 162 2.08 -11.25 -0.34
C SER A 162 0.95 -11.20 0.70
N THR A 163 0.20 -10.09 0.79
CA THR A 163 -0.92 -9.93 1.74
C THR A 163 -2.23 -9.67 0.98
N ALA A 164 -3.27 -10.45 1.29
CA ALA A 164 -4.55 -10.44 0.59
C ALA A 164 -5.68 -9.76 1.39
N ALA A 165 -6.49 -8.93 0.73
CA ALA A 165 -7.76 -8.43 1.26
C ALA A 165 -8.81 -8.31 0.14
N ARG A 166 -10.07 -8.69 0.43
CA ARG A 166 -11.20 -8.73 -0.50
C ARG A 166 -11.88 -7.36 -0.56
N GLY A 167 -11.80 -6.66 -1.70
CA GLY A 167 -12.44 -5.35 -1.90
C GLY A 167 -13.84 -5.45 -2.54
N PRO A 168 -14.73 -4.45 -2.36
CA PRO A 168 -16.06 -4.43 -2.99
C PRO A 168 -15.98 -4.29 -4.51
N SER A 169 -16.94 -4.90 -5.24
CA SER A 169 -16.98 -4.91 -6.71
C SER A 169 -18.35 -4.54 -7.25
N ARG A 170 -18.42 -3.72 -8.31
CA ARG A 170 -19.64 -3.57 -9.12
C ARG A 170 -19.86 -4.81 -10.00
N ALA A 171 -21.13 -5.15 -10.23
CA ALA A 171 -21.62 -6.37 -10.88
C ALA A 171 -21.27 -6.54 -12.38
N SER A 172 -20.34 -5.75 -12.94
CA SER A 172 -19.86 -5.88 -14.32
C SER A 172 -18.33 -5.98 -14.35
N THR A 173 -17.79 -7.14 -13.99
CA THR A 173 -16.38 -7.48 -14.24
C THR A 173 -16.35 -8.74 -15.12
N PRO A 174 -15.43 -8.89 -16.10
CA PRO A 174 -15.37 -10.07 -16.95
C PRO A 174 -15.12 -11.35 -16.15
N ASP A 175 -15.48 -12.49 -16.74
CA ASP A 175 -15.47 -13.84 -16.15
C ASP A 175 -14.24 -14.11 -15.25
N ARG A 176 -14.53 -14.24 -13.96
CA ARG A 176 -13.55 -14.44 -12.87
C ARG A 176 -13.14 -15.90 -12.69
N SER A 177 -13.68 -16.84 -13.48
CA SER A 177 -13.44 -18.29 -13.34
C SER A 177 -11.99 -18.72 -13.64
N ARG A 178 -11.23 -17.90 -14.39
CA ARG A 178 -9.81 -18.18 -14.70
C ARG A 178 -8.81 -17.65 -13.67
N TRP A 179 -9.26 -16.84 -12.71
CA TRP A 179 -8.38 -16.10 -11.80
C TRP A 179 -8.50 -16.66 -10.39
N GLY A 180 -7.78 -17.76 -10.14
CA GLY A 180 -7.58 -18.29 -8.80
C GLY A 180 -6.92 -17.26 -7.88
N GLY A 181 -7.72 -16.46 -7.18
CA GLY A 181 -7.38 -15.74 -5.95
C GLY A 181 -6.03 -15.02 -5.88
N CYS A 182 -5.58 -14.30 -6.93
CA CYS A 182 -4.36 -13.49 -6.84
C CYS A 182 -4.67 -12.06 -6.37
N TRP A 183 -4.14 -11.72 -5.18
CA TRP A 183 -4.43 -10.56 -4.33
C TRP A 183 -3.18 -9.65 -4.21
N PRO A 184 -3.24 -8.42 -3.60
CA PRO A 184 -2.15 -7.45 -3.70
C PRO A 184 -0.79 -8.02 -3.27
N VAL A 185 0.22 -7.81 -4.10
CA VAL A 185 1.57 -8.31 -3.82
C VAL A 185 2.34 -7.18 -3.15
N ILE A 186 2.77 -7.39 -1.91
CA ILE A 186 3.78 -6.57 -1.27
C ILE A 186 5.11 -7.30 -1.52
N LEU A 187 6.05 -6.61 -2.14
CA LEU A 187 7.36 -7.14 -2.48
C LEU A 187 8.35 -6.42 -1.58
N GLY A 188 8.87 -7.12 -0.57
CA GLY A 188 9.93 -6.58 0.27
C GLY A 188 11.23 -6.47 -0.54
N CYS A 189 11.85 -5.29 -0.53
CA CYS A 189 13.19 -5.08 -1.03
C CYS A 189 14.09 -4.83 0.18
N ALA A 190 14.80 -5.87 0.64
CA ALA A 190 15.68 -5.74 1.79
C ALA A 190 16.83 -4.77 1.48
#